data_AF-A0A4Q2UV19-F1
#
_entry.id   AF-A0A4Q2UV19-F1
#
_cell.length_a   1.000
_cell.length_b   1.000
_cell.length_c   1.000
_cell.angle_alpha   90.00
_cell.angle_beta   90.00
_cell.angle_gamma   90.00
#
_symmetry.space_group_name_H-M   'P 1'
#
loop_
_entity.id
_entity.type
_entity.pdbx_description
1 polymer ?
#
loop_
_entity_poly.entity_id
_entity_poly.type
_entity_poly.pdbx_seq_one_letter_code
_entity_poly.pdbx_strand_id
1 'polypeptide(L)'
;MPKVSTERIVRDKGQDTEFIFQYDVNVTKDGVFSTTLPSDVASRLELAGISLAQNRLGNKGYIESKTFDELIKRVRDIVDLYFSKELISEKIIIRYAIRTTCAYVLDKDGNIAPNGTYSPLGGAGWINGTVPQHASSPMPYGILAYCKPFVRRDYLYKNGKIKTEFVSNIDWRTDDLLESGVALKWLNDLCSICPPDNAPVQEIDYTEPVAAFFVQLIKSLCAINEKIKDFLDPVSIKTIAESNGRLLD
;
A
#
# COMPACT_ATOMS: atom_id res chain seq x y z
N MET A 1 7.98 12.65 39.08
CA MET A 1 8.83 11.58 39.62
C MET A 1 10.24 12.14 39.71
N PRO A 2 11.00 11.90 40.78
CA PRO A 2 12.39 12.32 40.82
C PRO A 2 13.21 11.56 39.77
N LYS A 3 14.01 12.31 39.00
CA LYS A 3 15.02 11.79 38.07
C LYS A 3 16.21 11.27 38.89
N VAL A 4 16.67 10.07 38.57
CA VAL A 4 17.72 9.38 39.33
C VAL A 4 18.98 9.17 38.50
N SER A 5 18.86 8.94 37.19
CA SER A 5 20.01 8.91 36.28
C SER A 5 19.63 9.32 34.86
N THR A 6 20.64 9.52 34.00
CA THR A 6 20.49 9.66 32.55
C THR A 6 21.36 8.60 31.90
N GLU A 7 20.76 7.73 31.09
CA GLU A 7 21.47 6.66 30.41
C GLU A 7 21.66 7.00 28.94
N ARG A 8 22.76 6.53 28.35
CA ARG A 8 23.04 6.63 26.92
C ARG A 8 23.14 5.24 26.31
N ILE A 9 22.40 5.00 25.23
CA ILE A 9 22.58 3.82 24.39
C ILE A 9 23.30 4.23 23.11
N VAL A 10 24.30 3.44 22.76
CA VAL A 10 24.99 3.47 21.48
C VAL A 10 24.98 2.03 20.96
N ARG A 11 24.32 1.80 19.83
CA ARG A 11 24.33 0.52 19.12
C ARG A 11 24.63 0.75 17.66
N ASP A 12 25.53 -0.07 17.14
CA ASP A 12 25.98 -0.04 15.75
C ASP A 12 25.77 -1.43 15.12
N LYS A 13 25.34 -1.45 13.85
CA LYS A 13 25.22 -2.65 13.03
C LYS A 13 25.93 -2.40 11.69
N GLY A 14 27.26 -2.46 11.70
CA GLY A 14 28.07 -2.36 10.48
C GLY A 14 27.99 -0.96 9.84
N GLN A 15 28.11 -0.87 8.51
CA GLN A 15 28.33 0.42 7.84
C GLN A 15 27.14 1.40 7.83
N ASP A 16 25.91 1.00 8.19
CA ASP A 16 24.71 1.77 7.79
C ASP A 16 23.72 2.19 8.88
N THR A 17 23.85 1.80 10.16
CA THR A 17 22.88 2.30 11.17
C THR A 17 23.44 2.38 12.59
N GLU A 18 23.74 3.61 13.00
CA GLU A 18 23.95 3.94 14.40
C GLU A 18 22.61 4.31 15.08
N PHE A 19 22.36 3.75 16.25
CA PHE A 19 21.21 4.07 17.09
C PHE A 19 21.74 4.64 18.40
N ILE A 20 21.84 5.98 18.45
CA ILE A 20 22.30 6.74 19.61
C ILE A 20 21.13 7.48 20.21
N PHE A 21 20.90 7.30 21.51
CA PHE A 21 19.95 8.15 22.24
C PHE A 21 20.24 8.17 23.72
N GLN A 22 19.69 9.17 24.39
CA GLN A 22 19.71 9.29 25.83
C GLN A 22 18.29 9.26 26.39
N TYR A 23 18.14 8.77 27.62
CA TYR A 23 16.86 8.78 28.31
C TYR A 23 17.04 8.94 29.81
N ASP A 24 16.01 9.50 30.44
CA ASP A 24 15.99 9.75 31.87
C ASP A 24 15.34 8.59 32.62
N VAL A 25 16.02 8.11 33.64
CA VAL A 25 15.48 7.11 34.56
C VAL A 25 14.84 7.80 35.75
N ASN A 26 13.59 7.45 36.01
CA ASN A 26 12.76 7.98 37.08
C ASN A 26 12.41 6.86 38.06
N VAL A 27 12.27 7.19 39.34
CA VAL A 27 11.82 6.24 40.37
C VAL A 27 10.50 6.72 40.97
N THR A 28 9.54 5.81 41.04
CA THR A 28 8.23 6.08 41.65
C THR A 28 8.32 6.06 43.18
N LYS A 29 7.25 6.51 43.86
CA LYS A 29 7.17 6.44 45.33
C LYS A 29 7.24 5.00 45.87
N ASP A 30 6.82 4.03 45.05
CA ASP A 30 6.80 2.61 45.38
C ASP A 30 8.12 1.90 45.00
N GLY A 31 9.16 2.67 44.64
CA GLY A 31 10.49 2.13 44.31
C GLY A 31 10.61 1.51 42.91
N VAL A 32 9.59 1.63 42.06
CA VAL A 32 9.63 1.14 40.66
C VAL A 32 10.45 2.09 39.80
N PHE A 33 11.41 1.55 39.05
CA PHE A 33 12.22 2.27 38.06
C PHE A 33 11.48 2.35 36.73
N SER A 34 11.52 3.51 36.09
CA SER A 34 10.83 3.73 34.81
C SER A 34 11.58 4.68 33.90
N THR A 35 11.35 4.56 32.61
CA THR A 35 11.81 5.52 31.59
C THR A 35 10.73 5.70 30.52
N THR A 36 10.84 6.77 29.75
CA THR A 36 10.13 6.93 28.48
C THR A 36 11.18 7.22 27.41
N LEU A 37 11.21 6.41 26.35
CA LEU A 37 12.14 6.61 25.24
C LEU A 37 11.87 7.94 24.53
N PRO A 38 12.90 8.58 23.94
CA PRO A 38 12.70 9.73 23.06
C PRO A 38 11.68 9.42 21.95
N SER A 39 10.89 10.42 21.56
CA SER A 39 9.77 10.21 20.64
C SER A 39 10.23 9.70 19.27
N ASP A 40 11.35 10.19 18.75
CA ASP A 40 11.95 9.75 17.49
C ASP A 40 12.38 8.28 17.55
N VAL A 41 12.97 7.85 18.67
CA VAL A 41 13.34 6.46 18.94
C VAL A 41 12.10 5.58 19.02
N ALA A 42 11.10 5.98 19.79
CA ALA A 42 9.84 5.24 19.93
C ALA A 42 9.14 5.10 18.56
N SER A 43 9.09 6.16 17.76
CA SER A 43 8.52 6.12 16.41
C SER A 43 9.27 5.16 15.49
N ARG A 44 10.61 5.13 15.52
CA ARG A 44 11.41 4.18 14.71
C ARG A 44 11.12 2.72 15.09
N LEU A 45 10.96 2.43 16.39
CA LEU A 45 10.64 1.10 16.89
C LEU A 45 9.21 0.68 16.51
N GLU A 46 8.23 1.57 16.64
CA GLU A 46 6.85 1.29 16.22
C GLU A 46 6.73 1.11 14.70
N LEU A 47 7.43 1.93 13.90
CA LEU A 47 7.54 1.75 12.46
C LEU A 47 8.15 0.38 12.11
N ALA A 48 8.97 -0.20 12.99
CA ALA A 48 9.49 -1.56 12.86
C ALA A 48 8.53 -2.66 13.37
N GLY A 49 7.34 -2.32 13.85
CA GLY A 49 6.34 -3.28 14.36
C GLY A 49 6.59 -3.74 15.80
N ILE A 50 7.50 -3.08 16.51
CA ILE A 50 7.76 -3.33 17.93
C ILE A 50 6.70 -2.60 18.75
N SER A 51 5.93 -3.35 19.53
CA SER A 51 4.88 -2.77 20.38
C SER A 51 5.50 -2.12 21.61
N LEU A 52 5.18 -0.84 21.83
CA LEU A 52 5.65 -0.06 22.96
C LEU A 52 4.47 0.38 23.83
N ALA A 53 4.64 0.29 25.15
CA ALA A 53 3.66 0.80 26.09
C ALA A 53 3.65 2.35 26.09
N GLN A 54 2.54 2.91 26.57
CA GLN A 54 2.38 4.35 26.78
C GLN A 54 2.46 4.69 28.25
N ASN A 55 3.04 5.84 28.57
CA ASN A 55 2.96 6.40 29.92
C ASN A 55 1.60 7.08 30.14
N ARG A 56 1.36 7.58 31.35
CA ARG A 56 0.10 8.27 31.72
C ARG A 56 -0.18 9.55 30.93
N LEU A 57 0.83 10.14 30.29
CA LEU A 57 0.72 11.32 29.43
C LEU A 57 0.48 10.95 27.96
N GLY A 58 0.37 9.66 27.64
CA GLY A 58 0.18 9.15 26.28
C GLY A 58 1.48 8.99 25.47
N ASN A 59 2.64 9.31 26.05
CA ASN A 59 3.92 9.17 25.36
C ASN A 59 4.29 7.69 25.19
N LYS A 60 4.61 7.31 23.97
CA LYS A 60 5.06 5.98 23.58
C LYS A 60 6.48 5.68 24.09
N GLY A 61 6.80 4.40 24.25
CA GLY A 61 8.13 3.97 24.70
C GLY A 61 8.29 3.95 26.22
N TYR A 62 7.19 3.82 26.96
CA TYR A 62 7.25 3.65 28.41
C TYR A 62 7.73 2.24 28.79
N ILE A 63 8.70 2.18 29.71
CA ILE A 63 9.27 0.93 30.21
C ILE A 63 9.44 1.08 31.71
N GLU A 64 9.06 0.06 32.47
CA GLU A 64 9.23 0.02 33.92
C GLU A 64 9.78 -1.33 34.39
N SER A 65 10.41 -1.32 35.56
CA SER A 65 10.96 -2.50 36.21
C SER A 65 11.15 -2.31 37.72
N LYS A 66 11.29 -3.42 38.45
CA LYS A 66 11.55 -3.40 39.90
C LYS A 66 12.98 -3.02 40.26
N THR A 67 13.93 -3.21 39.35
CA THR A 67 15.34 -2.86 39.55
C THR A 67 15.88 -2.03 38.38
N PHE A 68 16.91 -1.23 38.68
CA PHE A 68 17.62 -0.43 37.69
C PHE A 68 18.25 -1.29 36.59
N ASP A 69 18.94 -2.37 36.96
CA ASP A 69 19.60 -3.27 36.01
C ASP A 69 18.60 -3.95 35.07
N GLU A 70 17.44 -4.36 35.59
CA GLU A 70 16.39 -4.95 34.75
C GLU A 70 15.76 -3.91 33.83
N LEU A 71 15.62 -2.65 34.26
CA LEU A 71 15.16 -1.56 33.38
C LEU A 71 16.14 -1.37 32.20
N ILE A 72 17.44 -1.23 32.48
CA ILE A 72 18.47 -1.08 31.45
C ILE A 72 18.46 -2.28 30.50
N LYS A 73 18.38 -3.50 31.06
CA LYS A 73 18.30 -4.73 30.26
C LYS A 73 17.10 -4.71 29.33
N ARG A 74 15.90 -4.35 29.81
CA ARG A 74 14.69 -4.25 28.98
C ARG A 74 14.85 -3.25 27.84
N VAL A 75 15.45 -2.09 28.09
CA VAL A 75 15.72 -1.12 27.02
C VAL A 75 16.69 -1.71 25.99
N ARG A 76 17.78 -2.37 26.43
CA ARG A 76 18.74 -3.03 25.53
C ARG A 76 18.08 -4.15 24.72
N ASP A 77 17.24 -4.97 25.34
CA ASP A 77 16.53 -6.06 24.67
C ASP A 77 15.60 -5.54 23.56
N ILE A 78 14.93 -4.39 23.78
CA ILE A 78 14.09 -3.74 22.75
C ILE A 78 14.94 -3.25 21.57
N VAL A 79 16.09 -2.62 21.85
CA VAL A 79 17.00 -2.15 20.81
C VAL A 79 17.63 -3.33 20.06
N ASP A 80 18.05 -4.38 20.77
CA ASP A 80 18.63 -5.58 20.17
C ASP A 80 17.58 -6.33 19.33
N LEU A 81 16.31 -6.32 19.73
CA LEU A 81 15.19 -6.81 18.91
C LEU A 81 15.06 -6.01 17.62
N TYR A 82 15.10 -4.67 17.67
CA TYR A 82 15.05 -3.82 16.47
C TYR A 82 16.16 -4.15 15.46
N PHE A 83 17.38 -4.39 15.95
CA PHE A 83 18.51 -4.76 15.11
C PHE A 83 18.53 -6.22 14.67
N SER A 84 17.69 -7.06 15.27
CA SER A 84 17.63 -8.49 14.97
C SER A 84 16.99 -8.83 13.63
N LYS A 85 16.46 -7.85 12.90
CA LYS A 85 15.82 -8.08 11.60
C LYS A 85 16.73 -8.87 10.65
N GLU A 86 16.18 -9.93 10.11
CA GLU A 86 16.76 -10.81 9.10
C GLU A 86 15.88 -10.76 7.86
N LEU A 87 16.48 -10.52 6.69
CA LEU A 87 15.74 -10.56 5.42
C LEU A 87 15.46 -12.02 5.07
N ILE A 88 14.19 -12.42 5.06
CA ILE A 88 13.79 -13.81 4.78
C ILE A 88 13.15 -13.98 3.40
N SER A 89 12.68 -12.89 2.78
CA SER A 89 12.19 -12.90 1.41
C SER A 89 12.37 -11.53 0.77
N GLU A 90 12.85 -11.53 -0.46
CA GLU A 90 12.88 -10.36 -1.33
C GLU A 90 12.39 -10.78 -2.71
N LYS A 91 11.35 -10.12 -3.21
CA LYS A 91 10.81 -10.38 -4.55
C LYS A 91 10.11 -9.16 -5.11
N ILE A 92 9.98 -9.12 -6.44
CA ILE A 92 9.18 -8.10 -7.12
C ILE A 92 7.71 -8.54 -7.08
N ILE A 93 6.84 -7.60 -6.75
CA ILE A 93 5.39 -7.75 -6.83
C ILE A 93 4.79 -6.62 -7.64
N ILE A 94 3.59 -6.83 -8.17
CA ILE A 94 2.75 -5.76 -8.70
C ILE A 94 1.62 -5.52 -7.70
N ARG A 95 1.53 -4.28 -7.21
CA ARG A 95 0.40 -3.83 -6.40
C ARG A 95 -0.61 -3.18 -7.32
N TYR A 96 -1.87 -3.63 -7.28
CA TYR A 96 -2.90 -3.16 -8.19
C TYR A 96 -4.25 -2.96 -7.52
N ALA A 97 -5.09 -2.12 -8.12
CA ALA A 97 -6.48 -1.91 -7.74
C ALA A 97 -7.28 -1.53 -8.98
N ILE A 98 -8.32 -2.32 -9.29
CA ILE A 98 -9.22 -2.08 -10.41
C ILE A 98 -10.59 -1.72 -9.85
N ARG A 99 -11.08 -0.52 -10.19
CA ARG A 99 -12.39 -0.02 -9.77
C ARG A 99 -13.26 0.20 -10.99
N THR A 100 -14.34 -0.57 -11.11
CA THR A 100 -15.34 -0.38 -12.17
C THR A 100 -16.68 -0.01 -11.55
N THR A 101 -17.31 0.99 -12.14
CA THR A 101 -18.57 1.59 -11.68
C THR A 101 -19.64 1.48 -12.77
N CYS A 102 -19.69 0.33 -13.43
CA CYS A 102 -20.72 0.04 -14.43
C CYS A 102 -21.73 -0.94 -13.84
N ALA A 103 -23.02 -0.69 -14.04
CA ALA A 103 -24.07 -1.65 -13.77
C ALA A 103 -24.91 -1.85 -15.03
N TYR A 104 -25.04 -3.08 -15.50
CA TYR A 104 -25.77 -3.35 -16.73
C TYR A 104 -26.42 -4.72 -16.69
N VAL A 105 -27.29 -4.98 -17.65
CA VAL A 105 -27.95 -6.26 -17.80
C VAL A 105 -27.49 -6.89 -19.11
N LEU A 106 -27.34 -8.20 -19.11
CA LEU A 106 -27.27 -8.97 -20.36
C LEU A 106 -28.65 -9.52 -20.70
N ASP A 107 -29.05 -9.40 -21.96
CA ASP A 107 -30.19 -10.15 -22.47
C ASP A 107 -29.84 -11.65 -22.62
N LYS A 108 -30.82 -12.44 -23.06
CA LYS A 108 -30.65 -13.90 -23.26
C LYS A 108 -29.59 -14.27 -24.30
N ASP A 109 -29.25 -13.34 -25.19
CA ASP A 109 -28.31 -13.52 -26.29
C ASP A 109 -26.93 -12.93 -25.92
N GLY A 110 -26.76 -12.39 -24.71
CA GLY A 110 -25.53 -11.82 -24.20
C GLY A 110 -25.29 -10.35 -24.59
N ASN A 111 -26.28 -9.66 -25.16
CA ASN A 111 -26.16 -8.24 -25.49
C ASN A 111 -26.44 -7.36 -24.26
N ILE A 112 -25.81 -6.19 -24.21
CA ILE A 112 -26.07 -5.20 -23.15
C ILE A 112 -27.47 -4.61 -23.32
N ALA A 113 -28.30 -4.74 -22.29
CA ALA A 113 -29.62 -4.13 -22.20
C ALA A 113 -29.65 -2.99 -21.16
N PRO A 114 -30.47 -1.95 -21.37
CA PRO A 114 -30.52 -0.79 -20.47
C PRO A 114 -31.14 -1.11 -19.10
N ASN A 115 -31.99 -2.14 -19.02
CA ASN A 115 -32.65 -2.55 -17.79
C ASN A 115 -33.17 -3.98 -17.89
N GLY A 116 -33.31 -4.66 -16.75
CA GLY A 116 -33.85 -6.03 -16.69
C GLY A 116 -35.29 -6.18 -17.16
N THR A 117 -36.07 -5.10 -17.13
CA THR A 117 -37.43 -5.03 -17.69
C THR A 117 -37.46 -5.12 -19.21
N TYR A 118 -36.35 -4.83 -19.90
CA TYR A 118 -36.22 -4.97 -21.36
C TYR A 118 -35.82 -6.38 -21.80
N SER A 119 -35.66 -7.32 -20.86
CA SER A 119 -35.53 -8.75 -21.17
C SER A 119 -36.91 -9.40 -21.05
N PRO A 120 -37.69 -9.53 -22.14
CA PRO A 120 -39.08 -9.97 -22.11
C PRO A 120 -39.31 -11.41 -21.62
N LEU A 121 -38.27 -12.13 -21.19
CA LEU A 121 -38.33 -13.57 -20.90
C LEU A 121 -37.67 -13.99 -19.58
N GLY A 122 -37.42 -13.07 -18.64
CA GLY A 122 -36.94 -13.45 -17.31
C GLY A 122 -35.57 -14.12 -17.34
N GLY A 123 -34.53 -13.31 -17.46
CA GLY A 123 -33.14 -13.78 -17.42
C GLY A 123 -32.11 -12.68 -17.19
N ALA A 124 -32.56 -11.50 -16.77
CA ALA A 124 -31.71 -10.33 -16.60
C ALA A 124 -30.88 -10.42 -15.30
N GLY A 125 -29.77 -11.15 -15.35
CA GLY A 125 -28.75 -11.07 -14.33
C GLY A 125 -28.10 -9.69 -14.37
N TRP A 126 -28.33 -8.88 -13.35
CA TRP A 126 -27.59 -7.62 -13.18
C TRP A 126 -26.11 -7.93 -13.00
N ILE A 127 -25.30 -7.36 -13.88
CA ILE A 127 -23.85 -7.36 -13.77
C ILE A 127 -23.45 -6.04 -13.14
N ASN A 128 -22.69 -6.13 -12.07
CA ASN A 128 -22.07 -5.00 -11.42
C ASN A 128 -20.56 -5.03 -11.69
N GLY A 129 -19.97 -3.83 -11.72
CA GLY A 129 -18.54 -3.67 -11.59
C GLY A 129 -18.06 -4.07 -10.19
N THR A 130 -16.83 -3.67 -9.86
CA THR A 130 -16.27 -3.93 -8.53
C THR A 130 -16.92 -3.10 -7.42
N VAL A 131 -17.69 -2.08 -7.79
CA VAL A 131 -18.59 -1.34 -6.91
C VAL A 131 -20.04 -1.68 -7.27
N PRO A 132 -20.79 -2.36 -6.38
CA PRO A 132 -22.21 -2.60 -6.58
C PRO A 132 -22.97 -1.29 -6.70
N GLN A 133 -23.87 -1.20 -7.67
CA GLN A 133 -24.76 -0.04 -7.82
C GLN A 133 -26.21 -0.42 -7.65
N HIS A 134 -26.96 0.52 -7.10
CA HIS A 134 -28.40 0.44 -6.91
C HIS A 134 -29.05 1.75 -7.33
N ALA A 135 -30.35 1.72 -7.61
CA ALA A 135 -31.11 2.92 -7.96
C ALA A 135 -31.01 4.03 -6.89
N SER A 136 -30.83 3.66 -5.61
CA SER A 136 -30.66 4.59 -4.49
C SER A 136 -29.22 5.10 -4.30
N SER A 137 -28.25 4.57 -5.05
CA SER A 137 -26.82 4.92 -4.95
C SER A 137 -26.16 4.94 -6.33
N PRO A 138 -26.60 5.82 -7.25
CA PRO A 138 -26.05 5.88 -8.60
C PRO A 138 -24.61 6.41 -8.60
N MET A 139 -23.78 5.94 -9.53
CA MET A 139 -22.47 6.53 -9.82
C MET A 139 -22.30 6.70 -11.34
N PRO A 140 -21.46 7.65 -11.80
CA PRO A 140 -21.04 7.70 -13.19
C PRO A 140 -20.38 6.39 -13.62
N TYR A 141 -20.52 6.01 -14.89
CA TYR A 141 -19.86 4.82 -15.42
C TYR A 141 -18.39 5.14 -15.65
N GLY A 142 -17.53 4.26 -15.16
CA GLY A 142 -16.10 4.48 -15.24
C GLY A 142 -15.29 3.27 -14.83
N ILE A 143 -14.05 3.28 -15.33
CA ILE A 143 -13.03 2.29 -15.03
C ILE A 143 -11.81 3.07 -14.54
N LEU A 144 -11.36 2.77 -13.33
CA LEU A 144 -10.13 3.28 -12.75
C LEU A 144 -9.19 2.10 -12.52
N ALA A 145 -7.96 2.22 -13.01
CA ALA A 145 -6.94 1.20 -12.84
C ALA A 145 -5.70 1.79 -12.19
N TYR A 146 -5.23 1.13 -11.15
CA TYR A 146 -3.94 1.34 -10.52
C TYR A 146 -3.13 0.06 -10.65
N CYS A 147 -1.88 0.18 -11.09
CA CYS A 147 -0.89 -0.88 -11.04
C CYS A 147 0.50 -0.26 -10.93
N LYS A 148 1.30 -0.71 -9.96
CA LYS A 148 2.68 -0.24 -9.80
C LYS A 148 3.55 -1.36 -9.22
N PRO A 149 4.76 -1.59 -9.76
CA PRO A 149 5.67 -2.58 -9.22
C PRO A 149 6.37 -2.08 -7.95
N PHE A 150 6.67 -3.01 -7.05
CA PHE A 150 7.42 -2.78 -5.82
C PHE A 150 8.37 -3.95 -5.56
N VAL A 151 9.51 -3.67 -4.92
CA VAL A 151 10.27 -4.71 -4.23
C VAL A 151 9.60 -4.93 -2.87
N ARG A 152 9.09 -6.13 -2.65
CA ARG A 152 8.57 -6.57 -1.36
C ARG A 152 9.68 -7.24 -0.58
N ARG A 153 9.92 -6.76 0.63
CA ARG A 153 10.91 -7.31 1.58
C ARG A 153 10.20 -7.75 2.83
N ASP A 154 10.32 -9.03 3.16
CA ASP A 154 9.81 -9.59 4.40
C ASP A 154 10.98 -9.81 5.37
N TYR A 155 10.89 -9.22 6.56
CA TYR A 155 11.91 -9.29 7.60
C TYR A 155 11.40 -10.06 8.82
N LEU A 156 12.12 -11.10 9.23
CA LEU A 156 11.89 -11.84 10.47
C LEU A 156 12.66 -11.21 11.62
N TYR A 157 11.98 -10.96 12.73
CA TYR A 157 12.59 -10.49 13.97
C TYR A 157 12.75 -11.66 14.95
N LYS A 158 13.68 -11.57 15.91
CA LYS A 158 13.90 -12.62 16.93
C LYS A 158 12.67 -13.01 17.76
N ASN A 159 11.67 -12.13 17.83
CA ASN A 159 10.40 -12.42 18.50
C ASN A 159 9.40 -13.19 17.60
N GLY A 160 9.81 -13.63 16.41
CA GLY A 160 8.97 -14.34 15.44
C GLY A 160 8.06 -13.46 14.59
N LYS A 161 8.04 -12.14 14.81
CA LYS A 161 7.23 -11.23 13.97
C LYS A 161 7.85 -11.05 12.60
N ILE A 162 7.00 -11.03 11.58
CA ILE A 162 7.36 -10.66 10.21
C ILE A 162 6.90 -9.23 9.96
N LYS A 163 7.79 -8.40 9.43
CA LYS A 163 7.47 -7.06 8.91
C LYS A 163 7.67 -7.06 7.40
N THR A 164 6.65 -6.60 6.68
CA THR A 164 6.74 -6.38 5.23
C THR A 164 7.02 -4.90 4.95
N GLU A 165 8.00 -4.65 4.09
CA GLU A 165 8.33 -3.33 3.56
C GLU A 165 8.20 -3.34 2.03
N PHE A 166 7.71 -2.23 1.47
CA PHE A 166 7.57 -2.04 0.03
C PHE A 166 8.47 -0.89 -0.43
N VAL A 167 9.38 -1.19 -1.34
CA VAL A 167 10.25 -0.20 -1.96
C VAL A 167 9.71 0.12 -3.35
N SER A 168 9.27 1.36 -3.53
CA SER A 168 8.89 1.92 -4.84
C SER A 168 10.10 2.42 -5.62
N ASN A 169 9.93 2.69 -6.92
CA ASN A 169 10.96 3.19 -7.82
C ASN A 169 12.14 2.22 -7.85
N ILE A 170 11.85 1.01 -8.35
CA ILE A 170 12.82 -0.06 -8.47
C ILE A 170 13.99 0.48 -9.31
N ASP A 171 15.19 0.54 -8.70
CA ASP A 171 16.39 0.97 -9.40
C ASP A 171 16.77 -0.14 -10.38
N TRP A 172 16.60 0.15 -11.67
CA TRP A 172 16.87 -0.76 -12.77
C TRP A 172 18.34 -0.74 -13.21
N ARG A 173 19.20 0.05 -12.53
CA ARG A 173 20.63 0.19 -12.87
C ARG A 173 21.52 -0.90 -12.28
N THR A 174 20.98 -1.83 -11.50
CA THR A 174 21.74 -3.01 -11.06
C THR A 174 21.66 -4.10 -12.13
N ASP A 175 22.82 -4.70 -12.47
CA ASP A 175 22.95 -5.75 -13.49
C ASP A 175 22.03 -6.95 -13.24
N ASP A 176 21.67 -7.25 -11.99
CA ASP A 176 20.74 -8.32 -11.61
C ASP A 176 19.26 -8.00 -11.92
N LEU A 177 18.90 -6.72 -12.11
CA LEU A 177 17.56 -6.27 -12.49
C LEU A 177 17.46 -5.89 -13.96
N LEU A 178 18.56 -5.88 -14.71
CA LEU A 178 18.59 -5.68 -16.17
C LEU A 178 18.01 -6.88 -16.95
N GLU A 179 17.85 -8.04 -16.31
CA GLU A 179 17.03 -9.16 -16.83
C GLU A 179 15.52 -8.91 -16.71
N SER A 180 15.10 -7.85 -16.01
CA SER A 180 13.68 -7.53 -15.88
C SER A 180 13.08 -7.06 -17.21
N GLY A 181 11.90 -7.59 -17.52
CA GLY A 181 11.31 -7.44 -18.84
C GLY A 181 10.79 -6.04 -19.12
N VAL A 182 10.50 -5.80 -20.40
CA VAL A 182 10.07 -4.51 -20.94
C VAL A 182 8.83 -3.97 -20.22
N ALA A 183 7.92 -4.86 -19.80
CA ALA A 183 6.70 -4.47 -19.11
C ALA A 183 6.94 -3.96 -17.69
N LEU A 184 7.89 -4.54 -16.94
CA LEU A 184 8.23 -4.04 -15.60
C LEU A 184 8.71 -2.59 -15.66
N LYS A 185 9.66 -2.31 -16.56
CA LYS A 185 10.20 -0.97 -16.76
C LYS A 185 9.08 0.01 -17.12
N TRP A 186 8.22 -0.37 -18.06
CA TRP A 186 7.11 0.46 -18.50
C TRP A 186 6.16 0.83 -17.34
N LEU A 187 5.81 -0.14 -16.48
CA LEU A 187 4.96 0.12 -15.32
C LEU A 187 5.66 0.98 -14.24
N ASN A 188 6.96 0.80 -14.04
CA ASN A 188 7.74 1.60 -13.08
C ASN A 188 7.84 3.07 -13.50
N ASP A 189 7.88 3.32 -14.82
CA ASP A 189 7.97 4.66 -15.41
C ASP A 189 6.62 5.40 -15.47
N LEU A 190 5.50 4.75 -15.12
CA LEU A 190 4.19 5.40 -15.08
C LEU A 190 4.16 6.51 -14.01
N CYS A 191 3.86 7.72 -14.48
CA CYS A 191 3.75 8.91 -13.65
C CYS A 191 2.30 9.14 -13.20
N SER A 192 2.13 9.88 -12.11
CA SER A 192 0.83 10.41 -11.67
C SER A 192 -0.28 9.37 -11.43
N ILE A 193 0.10 8.16 -11.01
CA ILE A 193 -0.83 7.07 -10.71
C ILE A 193 -0.94 6.86 -9.19
N CYS A 194 -2.17 6.71 -8.70
CA CYS A 194 -2.46 6.34 -7.32
C CYS A 194 -3.62 5.34 -7.27
N PRO A 195 -3.74 4.55 -6.18
CA PRO A 195 -4.92 3.70 -5.98
C PRO A 195 -6.21 4.53 -6.00
N PRO A 196 -7.32 4.00 -6.56
CA PRO A 196 -8.62 4.65 -6.44
C PRO A 196 -9.06 4.73 -4.97
N ASP A 197 -9.78 5.79 -4.63
CA ASP A 197 -10.34 5.96 -3.28
C ASP A 197 -11.17 4.75 -2.86
N ASN A 198 -10.95 4.28 -1.63
CA ASN A 198 -11.64 3.15 -1.01
C ASN A 198 -11.56 1.83 -1.80
N ALA A 199 -10.63 1.70 -2.76
CA ALA A 199 -10.39 0.43 -3.45
C ALA A 199 -9.32 -0.38 -2.70
N PRO A 200 -9.58 -1.67 -2.39
CA PRO A 200 -8.56 -2.52 -1.77
C PRO A 200 -7.41 -2.73 -2.75
N VAL A 201 -6.18 -2.44 -2.31
CA VAL A 201 -4.97 -2.72 -3.08
C VAL A 201 -4.62 -4.20 -2.91
N GLN A 202 -4.56 -4.92 -4.03
CA GLN A 202 -4.16 -6.32 -4.10
C GLN A 202 -2.70 -6.44 -4.50
N GLU A 203 -2.13 -7.62 -4.26
CA GLU A 203 -0.75 -7.98 -4.60
C GLU A 203 -0.75 -9.23 -5.47
N ILE A 204 0.11 -9.23 -6.49
CA ILE A 204 0.42 -10.42 -7.28
C ILE A 204 1.92 -10.48 -7.53
N ASP A 205 2.47 -11.69 -7.50
CA ASP A 205 3.88 -11.90 -7.79
C ASP A 205 4.19 -11.48 -9.24
N TYR A 206 5.33 -10.81 -9.41
CA TYR A 206 5.74 -10.37 -10.73
C TYR A 206 6.13 -11.57 -11.60
N THR A 207 5.58 -11.57 -12.80
CA THR A 207 6.14 -12.23 -13.97
C THR A 207 5.98 -11.28 -15.16
N GLU A 208 6.80 -11.41 -16.19
CA GLU A 208 6.69 -10.55 -17.37
C GLU A 208 5.30 -10.64 -18.04
N PRO A 209 4.65 -11.82 -18.18
CA PRO A 209 3.28 -11.90 -18.72
C PRO A 209 2.24 -11.15 -17.86
N VAL A 210 2.34 -11.23 -16.53
CA VAL A 210 1.43 -10.50 -15.62
C VAL A 210 1.65 -8.99 -15.75
N ALA A 211 2.90 -8.54 -15.80
CA ALA A 211 3.21 -7.13 -16.03
C ALA A 211 2.67 -6.67 -17.40
N ALA A 212 2.89 -7.46 -18.45
CA ALA A 212 2.45 -7.15 -19.81
C ALA A 212 0.91 -7.01 -19.90
N PHE A 213 0.16 -7.84 -19.17
CA PHE A 213 -1.29 -7.69 -19.05
C PHE A 213 -1.67 -6.31 -18.49
N PHE A 214 -1.04 -5.87 -17.39
CA PHE A 214 -1.31 -4.55 -16.81
C PHE A 214 -0.89 -3.42 -17.75
N VAL A 215 0.23 -3.55 -18.47
CA VAL A 215 0.63 -2.59 -19.51
C VAL A 215 -0.46 -2.45 -20.57
N GLN A 216 -0.99 -3.57 -21.08
CA GLN A 216 -2.05 -3.57 -22.09
C GLN A 216 -3.35 -2.96 -21.56
N LEU A 217 -3.71 -3.23 -20.30
CA LEU A 217 -4.86 -2.62 -19.65
C LEU A 217 -4.74 -1.10 -19.59
N ILE A 218 -3.61 -0.57 -19.11
CA ILE A 218 -3.38 0.88 -19.03
C ILE A 218 -3.36 1.51 -20.43
N LYS A 219 -2.67 0.90 -21.39
CA LYS A 219 -2.67 1.37 -22.79
C LYS A 219 -4.08 1.43 -23.38
N SER A 220 -4.91 0.44 -23.12
CA SER A 220 -6.32 0.44 -23.55
C SER A 220 -7.10 1.59 -22.94
N LEU A 221 -6.89 1.91 -21.66
CA LEU A 221 -7.53 3.06 -21.02
C LEU A 221 -7.06 4.40 -21.61
N CYS A 222 -5.75 4.53 -21.88
CA CYS A 222 -5.23 5.70 -22.58
C CYS A 222 -5.83 5.84 -23.99
N ALA A 223 -5.96 4.74 -24.73
CA ALA A 223 -6.58 4.75 -26.06
C ALA A 223 -8.05 5.17 -26.02
N ILE A 224 -8.81 4.69 -25.03
CA ILE A 224 -10.20 5.14 -24.80
C ILE A 224 -10.22 6.64 -24.50
N ASN A 225 -9.35 7.11 -23.60
CA ASN A 225 -9.23 8.54 -23.28
C ASN A 225 -8.97 9.38 -24.53
N GLU A 226 -8.02 8.99 -25.39
CA GLU A 226 -7.74 9.70 -26.63
C GLU A 226 -8.95 9.76 -27.56
N LYS A 227 -9.79 8.72 -27.60
CA LYS A 227 -11.02 8.73 -28.40
C LYS A 227 -12.10 9.65 -27.81
N ILE A 228 -12.14 9.87 -26.49
CA ILE A 228 -13.27 10.54 -25.83
C ILE A 228 -13.00 11.89 -25.19
N LYS A 229 -11.73 12.23 -24.91
CA LYS A 229 -11.35 13.42 -24.13
C LYS A 229 -11.81 14.74 -24.75
N ASP A 230 -12.05 14.77 -26.05
CA ASP A 230 -12.48 15.96 -26.79
C ASP A 230 -14.00 16.03 -26.98
N PHE A 231 -14.78 15.04 -26.51
CA PHE A 231 -16.25 15.08 -26.49
C PHE A 231 -16.80 15.95 -25.35
N LEU A 232 -16.34 17.19 -25.28
CA LEU A 232 -16.66 18.08 -24.16
C LEU A 232 -17.67 19.17 -24.54
N ASP A 233 -17.86 19.44 -25.83
CA ASP A 233 -18.86 20.40 -26.30
C ASP A 233 -20.01 19.71 -27.08
N PRO A 234 -21.26 20.20 -26.92
CA PRO A 234 -22.42 19.61 -27.58
C PRO A 234 -22.37 19.58 -29.11
N VAL A 235 -21.62 20.50 -29.75
CA VAL A 235 -21.54 20.60 -31.22
C VAL A 235 -20.68 19.48 -31.78
N SER A 236 -19.54 19.20 -31.15
CA SER A 236 -18.66 18.08 -31.50
C SER A 236 -19.37 16.74 -31.29
N ILE A 237 -20.10 16.58 -30.18
CA ILE A 237 -20.90 15.38 -29.90
C ILE A 237 -21.95 15.16 -31.01
N LYS A 238 -22.70 16.21 -31.36
CA LYS A 238 -23.74 16.13 -32.39
C LYS A 238 -23.16 15.74 -33.75
N THR A 239 -22.05 16.37 -34.14
CA THR A 239 -21.39 16.12 -35.43
C THR A 239 -20.97 14.65 -35.57
N ILE A 240 -20.43 14.06 -34.50
CA ILE A 240 -19.95 12.67 -34.51
C ILE A 240 -21.11 11.66 -34.43
N ALA A 241 -22.15 11.97 -33.66
CA ALA A 241 -23.37 11.17 -33.64
C ALA A 241 -24.06 11.12 -35.01
N GLU A 242 -24.05 12.22 -35.75
CA GLU A 242 -24.63 12.31 -37.10
C GLU A 242 -23.74 11.70 -38.19
N SER A 243 -22.43 11.54 -37.94
CA SER A 243 -21.49 10.95 -38.91
C SER A 243 -21.48 9.42 -38.93
N ASN A 244 -22.37 8.74 -38.18
CA ASN A 244 -22.38 7.28 -37.99
C ASN A 244 -21.02 6.69 -37.53
N GLY A 245 -20.17 7.50 -36.88
CA GLY A 245 -18.88 7.04 -36.38
C GLY A 245 -19.07 6.08 -35.21
N ARG A 246 -18.44 4.91 -35.24
CA ARG A 246 -18.39 4.03 -34.07
C ARG A 246 -17.31 4.52 -33.11
N LEU A 247 -17.66 4.70 -31.84
CA LEU A 247 -16.75 5.22 -30.80
C LEU A 247 -15.55 4.28 -30.52
N LEU A 248 -15.70 2.98 -30.76
CA LEU A 248 -14.73 1.96 -30.37
C LEU A 248 -14.16 1.14 -31.54
N ASP A 249 -14.54 1.44 -32.79
CA ASP A 249 -13.93 0.80 -33.97
C ASP A 249 -12.52 1.34 -34.26
#